data_AF-A0A8T7LVZ3-F1
#
_entry.id   AF-A0A8T7LVZ3-F1
#
_cell.length_a   1.000
_cell.length_b   1.000
_cell.length_c   1.000
_cell.angle_alpha   90.00
_cell.angle_beta   90.00
_cell.angle_gamma   90.00
#
_symmetry.space_group_name_H-M   'P 1'
#
loop_
_entity.id
_entity.type
_entity.pdbx_description
1 polymer ?
#
loop_
_entity_poly.entity_id
_entity_poly.type
_entity_poly.pdbx_seq_one_letter_code
_entity_poly.pdbx_strand_id
1 'polypeptide(L)'
;MKPTQTSVTAGNTTANPSAMSALSIEDLLQKSIPADKNETNKPPAWQQVEPLPVAETIKAPPPPPPFGQPKAPPSPKVETGVYKGCYYYVGEEGETVIMRLAGLMERFWGAVIDSIITYLLSFLFYFIFFIFIGIASVTMPTSSSQKSRSYTSTESSLSSNSNFFEWIFSNLLTIIMVSTIPFLYHVITVFMGGQTIGHRINHIKVIHGGGTPITLGSAVLRALWGILYSFGLGLVAGIAVNLVLPLLIDDNILNQSNSRIAGQFISALFTIMIVVLAIYIIGYIAVLYVMLVDKGKQGMHDKMASTYVVEAIPLSTGN
;
A
#
# COMPACT_ATOMS: atom_id res chain seq x y z
N MET A 1 -43.33 3.44 -55.33
CA MET A 1 -42.47 2.45 -54.64
C MET A 1 -43.09 2.18 -53.28
N LYS A 2 -43.57 0.95 -53.04
CA LYS A 2 -44.18 0.50 -51.77
C LYS A 2 -43.08 -0.10 -50.89
N PRO A 3 -43.02 0.19 -49.57
CA PRO A 3 -42.12 -0.51 -48.68
C PRO A 3 -42.71 -1.86 -48.27
N THR A 4 -41.86 -2.88 -48.27
CA THR A 4 -42.15 -4.25 -47.85
C THR A 4 -41.98 -4.32 -46.34
N GLN A 5 -43.02 -4.77 -45.62
CA GLN A 5 -42.96 -5.08 -44.19
C GLN A 5 -42.53 -6.54 -44.01
N THR A 6 -41.43 -6.75 -43.28
CA THR A 6 -40.96 -8.07 -42.85
C THR A 6 -41.40 -8.28 -41.40
N SER A 7 -42.27 -9.26 -41.17
CA SER A 7 -42.69 -9.67 -39.82
C SER A 7 -41.67 -10.64 -39.22
N VAL A 8 -41.12 -10.32 -38.04
CA VAL A 8 -40.32 -11.24 -37.23
C VAL A 8 -41.16 -11.70 -36.06
N THR A 9 -41.40 -13.01 -36.00
CA THR A 9 -42.13 -13.70 -34.92
C THR A 9 -41.18 -13.96 -33.75
N ALA A 10 -41.40 -13.32 -32.61
CA ALA A 10 -40.67 -13.59 -31.38
C ALA A 10 -41.28 -14.79 -30.64
N GLY A 11 -40.51 -15.88 -30.53
CA GLY A 11 -40.85 -17.05 -29.72
C GLY A 11 -40.63 -16.77 -28.24
N ASN A 12 -41.72 -16.83 -27.47
CA ASN A 12 -41.73 -16.63 -26.03
C ASN A 12 -41.45 -17.98 -25.34
N THR A 13 -40.29 -18.13 -24.70
CA THR A 13 -39.94 -19.34 -23.93
C THR A 13 -39.88 -18.96 -22.45
N THR A 14 -40.98 -19.18 -21.74
CA THR A 14 -41.08 -19.04 -20.29
C THR A 14 -40.45 -20.26 -19.62
N ALA A 15 -39.23 -20.12 -19.11
CA ALA A 15 -38.61 -21.10 -18.23
C ALA A 15 -39.05 -20.87 -16.78
N ASN A 16 -39.59 -21.92 -16.17
CA ASN A 16 -40.11 -22.01 -14.81
C ASN A 16 -38.94 -22.11 -13.80
N PRO A 17 -38.78 -21.19 -12.82
CA PRO A 17 -37.64 -21.20 -11.89
C PRO A 17 -37.83 -22.07 -10.63
N SER A 18 -38.89 -22.86 -10.54
CA SER A 18 -39.23 -23.61 -9.32
C SER A 18 -38.68 -25.05 -9.32
N ALA A 19 -37.36 -25.23 -9.44
CA ALA A 19 -36.70 -26.53 -9.23
C ALA A 19 -35.18 -26.41 -9.02
N MET A 20 -34.72 -25.55 -8.11
CA MET A 20 -33.38 -25.68 -7.53
C MET A 20 -33.53 -26.02 -6.05
N SER A 21 -33.79 -27.30 -5.83
CA SER A 21 -33.65 -27.97 -4.54
C SER A 21 -32.22 -27.79 -4.02
N ALA A 22 -32.13 -27.39 -2.76
CA ALA A 22 -30.92 -27.22 -1.98
C ALA A 22 -29.95 -28.40 -2.16
N LEU A 23 -28.87 -28.17 -2.91
CA LEU A 23 -27.65 -28.96 -2.74
C LEU A 23 -26.99 -28.47 -1.45
N SER A 24 -26.86 -29.36 -0.47
CA SER A 24 -26.10 -29.05 0.74
C SER A 24 -24.66 -28.70 0.35
N ILE A 25 -24.11 -27.66 0.98
CA ILE A 25 -22.72 -27.23 0.84
C ILE A 25 -21.76 -28.40 1.19
N GLU A 26 -22.19 -29.37 2.00
CA GLU A 26 -21.44 -30.59 2.30
C GLU A 26 -21.22 -31.50 1.07
N ASP A 27 -22.18 -31.58 0.15
CA ASP A 27 -22.06 -32.38 -1.08
C ASP A 27 -21.05 -31.77 -2.06
N LEU A 28 -20.92 -30.44 -2.08
CA LEU A 28 -19.93 -29.74 -2.90
C LEU A 28 -18.51 -29.85 -2.30
N LEU A 29 -18.39 -29.93 -0.98
CA LEU A 29 -17.11 -30.13 -0.30
C LEU A 29 -16.61 -31.58 -0.40
N GLN A 30 -17.48 -32.59 -0.24
CA GLN A 30 -17.09 -34.00 -0.31
C GLN A 30 -16.72 -34.47 -1.72
N LYS A 31 -17.34 -33.92 -2.78
CA LYS A 31 -17.09 -34.38 -4.16
C LYS A 31 -15.79 -33.85 -4.78
N SER A 32 -15.06 -32.96 -4.09
CA SER A 32 -13.83 -32.32 -4.59
C SER A 32 -12.53 -32.84 -3.96
N ILE A 33 -12.60 -33.87 -3.11
CA ILE A 33 -11.42 -34.53 -2.53
C ILE A 33 -11.11 -35.75 -3.41
N PRO A 34 -10.13 -35.69 -4.33
CA PRO A 34 -9.58 -36.93 -4.88
C PRO A 34 -8.98 -37.72 -3.72
N ALA A 35 -9.35 -39.00 -3.63
CA ALA A 35 -8.71 -39.95 -2.74
C ALA A 35 -7.24 -40.11 -3.17
N ASP A 36 -6.40 -39.20 -2.71
CA ASP A 36 -4.97 -39.25 -3.00
C ASP A 36 -4.33 -40.30 -2.09
N LYS A 37 -3.82 -41.33 -2.76
CA LYS A 37 -3.12 -42.44 -2.15
C LYS A 37 -1.73 -41.97 -1.80
N ASN A 38 -1.33 -42.15 -0.54
CA ASN A 38 0.05 -42.35 -0.10
C ASN A 38 1.11 -41.48 -0.79
N GLU A 39 1.45 -40.34 -0.20
CA GLU A 39 2.84 -39.88 -0.23
C GLU A 39 3.23 -39.23 1.09
N THR A 40 4.05 -39.98 1.84
CA THR A 40 4.76 -39.58 3.04
C THR A 40 5.72 -38.43 2.76
N ASN A 41 5.30 -37.19 3.02
CA ASN A 41 6.20 -36.05 3.14
C ASN A 41 6.30 -35.62 4.61
N LYS A 42 7.25 -36.23 5.33
CA LYS A 42 7.77 -35.68 6.59
C LYS A 42 8.62 -34.45 6.27
N PRO A 43 8.44 -33.31 6.95
CA PRO A 43 9.36 -32.18 6.80
C PRO A 43 10.78 -32.54 7.31
N PRO A 44 11.84 -31.96 6.72
CA PRO A 44 13.22 -32.23 7.12
C PRO A 44 13.51 -31.76 8.55
N ALA A 45 14.26 -32.57 9.29
CA ALA A 45 14.52 -32.48 10.73
C ALA A 45 15.29 -31.23 11.23
N TRP A 46 15.62 -30.28 10.35
CA TRP A 46 16.41 -29.09 10.69
C TRP A 46 15.56 -27.83 10.94
N GLN A 47 14.22 -27.94 10.86
CA GLN A 47 13.28 -26.84 11.14
C GLN A 47 12.69 -26.86 12.55
N GLN A 48 13.21 -27.70 13.45
CA GLN A 48 12.87 -27.73 14.88
C GLN A 48 14.07 -27.28 15.71
N VAL A 49 14.40 -25.99 15.67
CA VAL A 49 15.23 -25.37 16.70
C VAL A 49 14.29 -24.48 17.50
N GLU A 50 13.83 -24.99 18.64
CA GLU A 50 13.15 -24.18 19.64
C GLU A 50 14.11 -23.07 20.11
N PRO A 51 13.69 -21.79 20.09
CA PRO A 51 14.48 -20.75 20.70
C PRO A 51 14.59 -21.02 22.20
N LEU A 52 15.82 -20.98 22.72
CA LEU A 52 16.13 -21.08 24.15
C LEU A 52 15.25 -20.10 24.94
N PRO A 53 14.65 -20.54 26.06
CA PRO A 53 13.81 -19.67 26.88
C PRO A 53 14.65 -18.50 27.40
N VAL A 54 14.28 -17.29 26.97
CA VAL A 54 14.74 -16.04 27.58
C VAL A 54 14.32 -16.09 29.03
N ALA A 55 15.28 -15.94 29.94
CA ALA A 55 15.06 -15.98 31.39
C ALA A 55 13.90 -15.04 31.78
N GLU A 56 12.75 -15.64 32.10
CA GLU A 56 11.60 -14.93 32.63
C GLU A 56 12.03 -14.25 33.92
N THR A 57 11.85 -12.93 33.96
CA THR A 57 11.88 -12.17 35.21
C THR A 57 10.84 -12.80 36.13
N ILE A 58 11.29 -13.41 37.22
CA ILE A 58 10.44 -14.07 38.23
C ILE A 58 9.51 -13.00 38.81
N LYS A 59 8.33 -12.85 38.22
CA LYS A 59 7.22 -12.14 38.83
C LYS A 59 6.73 -13.00 39.99
N ALA A 60 6.49 -12.37 41.14
CA ALA A 60 5.87 -13.03 42.28
C ALA A 60 4.61 -13.77 41.79
N PRO A 61 4.38 -15.02 42.26
CA PRO A 61 3.24 -15.80 41.83
C PRO A 61 1.96 -15.00 42.09
N PRO A 62 1.05 -14.90 41.10
CA PRO A 62 -0.23 -14.26 41.34
C PRO A 62 -0.92 -14.94 42.53
N PRO A 63 -1.63 -14.18 43.37
CA PRO A 63 -2.38 -14.76 44.49
C PRO A 63 -3.26 -15.89 43.97
N PRO A 64 -3.39 -17.00 44.72
CA PRO A 64 -4.19 -18.13 44.29
C PRO A 64 -5.61 -17.64 43.94
N PRO A 65 -6.14 -18.03 42.77
CA PRO A 65 -7.49 -17.64 42.39
C PRO A 65 -8.45 -18.09 43.50
N PRO A 66 -9.48 -17.28 43.83
CA PRO A 66 -10.45 -17.64 44.85
C PRO A 66 -10.99 -19.04 44.56
N PHE A 67 -10.85 -19.93 45.55
CA PHE A 67 -11.29 -21.32 45.46
C PHE A 67 -12.76 -21.37 45.01
N GLY A 68 -13.02 -22.02 43.88
CA GLY A 68 -14.39 -22.31 43.43
C GLY A 68 -14.87 -21.60 42.17
N GLN A 69 -14.07 -20.78 41.49
CA GLN A 69 -14.44 -20.35 40.13
C GLN A 69 -14.22 -21.52 39.14
N PRO A 70 -15.27 -21.99 38.45
CA PRO A 70 -15.12 -22.98 37.39
C PRO A 70 -14.13 -22.40 36.38
N LYS A 71 -13.09 -23.17 36.03
CA LYS A 71 -12.14 -22.80 34.97
C LYS A 71 -12.95 -22.53 33.71
N ALA A 72 -13.03 -21.27 33.29
CA ALA A 72 -13.77 -20.91 32.08
C ALA A 72 -13.27 -21.81 30.93
N PRO A 73 -14.18 -22.37 30.11
CA PRO A 73 -13.77 -23.15 28.96
C PRO A 73 -12.79 -22.31 28.12
N PRO A 74 -11.72 -22.92 27.57
CA PRO A 74 -10.78 -22.19 26.75
C PRO A 74 -11.54 -21.49 25.63
N SER A 75 -11.29 -20.19 25.44
CA SER A 75 -11.88 -19.43 24.34
C SER A 75 -11.68 -20.19 23.03
N PRO A 76 -12.72 -20.30 22.18
CA PRO A 76 -12.59 -20.95 20.88
C PRO A 76 -11.38 -20.36 20.15
N LYS A 77 -10.49 -21.22 19.65
CA LYS A 77 -9.38 -20.74 18.82
C LYS A 77 -9.99 -20.23 17.53
N VAL A 78 -9.86 -18.92 17.29
CA VAL A 78 -10.19 -18.30 16.02
C VAL A 78 -9.29 -18.91 14.94
N GLU A 79 -9.87 -19.74 14.08
CA GLU A 79 -9.16 -20.32 12.94
C GLU A 79 -9.32 -19.41 11.72
N THR A 80 -8.19 -19.07 11.10
CA THR A 80 -8.14 -18.27 9.87
C THR A 80 -7.19 -18.90 8.88
N GLY A 81 -7.46 -18.69 7.60
CA GLY A 81 -6.59 -19.19 6.57
C GLY A 81 -6.93 -18.69 5.17
N VAL A 82 -6.03 -19.01 4.25
CA VAL A 82 -6.24 -18.79 2.81
C VAL A 82 -6.31 -20.15 2.13
N TYR A 83 -7.41 -20.42 1.45
CA TYR A 83 -7.62 -21.64 0.69
C TYR A 83 -8.18 -21.33 -0.69
N LYS A 84 -7.50 -21.81 -1.74
CA LYS A 84 -7.90 -21.66 -3.16
C LYS A 84 -8.29 -20.22 -3.57
N GLY A 85 -7.62 -19.21 -3.03
CA GLY A 85 -7.90 -17.81 -3.36
C GLY A 85 -9.05 -17.19 -2.56
N CYS A 86 -9.58 -17.90 -1.58
CA CYS A 86 -10.53 -17.37 -0.60
C CYS A 86 -9.84 -17.24 0.76
N TYR A 87 -10.15 -16.17 1.45
CA TYR A 87 -9.89 -16.00 2.87
C TYR A 87 -11.09 -16.53 3.65
N TYR A 88 -10.84 -17.30 4.70
CA TYR A 88 -11.89 -17.75 5.61
C TYR A 88 -11.54 -17.41 7.07
N TYR A 89 -12.58 -17.15 7.85
CA TYR A 89 -12.51 -16.90 9.27
C TYR A 89 -13.68 -17.61 9.96
N VAL A 90 -13.38 -18.34 11.03
CA VAL A 90 -14.37 -18.94 11.91
C VAL A 90 -14.56 -18.03 13.12
N GLY A 91 -15.76 -17.46 13.25
CA GLY A 91 -16.14 -16.58 14.33
C GLY A 91 -16.24 -17.29 15.68
N GLU A 92 -16.38 -16.51 16.75
CA GLU A 92 -16.54 -17.04 18.11
C GLU A 92 -17.80 -17.91 18.24
N GLU A 93 -18.83 -17.63 17.45
CA GLU A 93 -20.09 -18.39 17.38
C GLU A 93 -20.00 -19.63 16.45
N GLY A 94 -18.83 -19.89 15.86
CA GLY A 94 -18.64 -20.98 14.88
C GLY A 94 -19.08 -20.64 13.46
N GLU A 95 -19.61 -19.44 13.23
CA GLU A 95 -19.95 -18.92 11.91
C GLU A 95 -18.71 -18.87 11.01
N THR A 96 -18.78 -19.48 9.83
CA THR A 96 -17.68 -19.45 8.88
C THR A 96 -17.94 -18.39 7.82
N VAL A 97 -17.14 -17.33 7.82
CA VAL A 97 -17.21 -16.27 6.82
C VAL A 97 -16.16 -16.52 5.74
N ILE A 98 -16.60 -16.69 4.50
CA ILE A 98 -15.74 -16.89 3.34
C ILE A 98 -15.76 -15.64 2.46
N MET A 99 -14.59 -15.04 2.26
CA MET A 99 -14.39 -13.86 1.43
C MET A 99 -13.42 -14.18 0.30
N ARG A 100 -13.72 -13.75 -0.91
CA ARG A 100 -12.80 -13.89 -2.04
C ARG A 100 -11.62 -12.92 -1.87
N LEU A 101 -10.40 -13.37 -2.09
CA LEU A 101 -9.25 -12.46 -2.17
C LEU A 101 -9.39 -11.56 -3.40
N ALA A 102 -9.21 -10.26 -3.22
CA ALA A 102 -9.27 -9.30 -4.31
C ALA A 102 -8.24 -9.66 -5.39
N GLY A 103 -8.67 -9.66 -6.66
CA GLY A 103 -7.81 -9.92 -7.79
C GLY A 103 -6.81 -8.79 -8.05
N LEU A 104 -5.92 -9.03 -9.03
CA LEU A 104 -4.86 -8.09 -9.39
C LEU A 104 -5.43 -6.80 -9.99
N MET A 105 -6.40 -6.92 -10.89
CA MET A 105 -6.93 -5.77 -11.63
C MET A 105 -7.72 -4.85 -10.71
N GLU A 106 -8.48 -5.41 -9.78
CA GLU A 106 -9.27 -4.67 -8.79
C GLU A 106 -8.35 -3.86 -7.86
N ARG A 107 -7.25 -4.47 -7.42
CA ARG A 107 -6.23 -3.78 -6.62
C ARG A 107 -5.47 -2.73 -7.42
N PHE A 108 -5.12 -3.04 -8.68
CA PHE A 108 -4.42 -2.12 -9.56
C PHE A 108 -5.24 -0.87 -9.82
N TRP A 109 -6.49 -1.01 -10.26
CA TRP A 109 -7.39 0.13 -10.50
C TRP A 109 -7.70 0.90 -9.21
N GLY A 110 -7.84 0.19 -8.07
CA GLY A 110 -7.95 0.83 -6.75
C GLY A 110 -6.75 1.72 -6.45
N ALA A 111 -5.54 1.20 -6.62
CA ALA A 111 -4.29 1.94 -6.39
C ALA A 111 -4.11 3.12 -7.36
N VAL A 112 -4.50 2.97 -8.63
CA VAL A 112 -4.46 4.07 -9.62
C VAL A 112 -5.38 5.21 -9.20
N ILE A 113 -6.63 4.90 -8.83
CA ILE A 113 -7.60 5.90 -8.37
C ILE A 113 -7.13 6.58 -7.08
N ASP A 114 -6.66 5.81 -6.11
CA ASP A 114 -6.11 6.34 -4.86
C ASP A 114 -4.91 7.27 -5.11
N SER A 115 -4.04 6.90 -6.07
CA SER A 115 -2.91 7.73 -6.48
C SER A 115 -3.38 9.06 -7.04
N ILE A 116 -4.34 9.07 -7.96
CA ILE A 116 -4.91 10.29 -8.55
C ILE A 116 -5.48 11.20 -7.46
N ILE A 117 -6.31 10.65 -6.57
CA ILE A 117 -6.92 11.41 -5.46
C ILE A 117 -5.84 11.99 -4.57
N THR A 118 -4.86 11.18 -4.20
CA THR A 118 -3.76 11.60 -3.33
C THR A 118 -2.93 12.70 -3.98
N TYR A 119 -2.63 12.61 -5.27
CA TYR A 119 -1.92 13.67 -6.00
C TYR A 119 -2.72 14.96 -6.08
N LEU A 120 -4.03 14.90 -6.29
CA LEU A 120 -4.90 16.08 -6.28
C LEU A 120 -4.95 16.74 -4.89
N LEU A 121 -5.10 15.95 -3.83
CA LEU A 121 -5.05 16.44 -2.45
C LEU A 121 -3.69 17.06 -2.12
N SER A 122 -2.60 16.40 -2.51
CA SER A 122 -1.23 16.90 -2.29
C SER A 122 -1.00 18.21 -3.05
N PHE A 123 -1.42 18.27 -4.32
CA PHE A 123 -1.33 19.48 -5.14
C PHE A 123 -2.07 20.65 -4.50
N LEU A 124 -3.33 20.44 -4.09
CA LEU A 124 -4.13 21.49 -3.42
C LEU A 124 -3.46 21.96 -2.14
N PHE A 125 -2.97 21.02 -1.32
CA PHE A 125 -2.27 21.33 -0.09
C PHE A 125 -1.00 22.15 -0.34
N TYR A 126 -0.16 21.75 -1.31
CA TYR A 126 1.04 22.52 -1.65
C TYR A 126 0.72 23.87 -2.23
N PHE A 127 -0.30 23.96 -3.09
CA PHE A 127 -0.74 25.23 -3.65
C PHE A 127 -1.09 26.23 -2.54
N ILE A 128 -1.88 25.80 -1.56
CA ILE A 128 -2.23 26.62 -0.40
C ILE A 128 -0.99 26.95 0.43
N PHE A 129 -0.14 25.97 0.70
CA PHE A 129 1.10 26.15 1.47
C PHE A 129 2.05 27.17 0.82
N PHE A 130 2.22 27.12 -0.50
CA PHE A 130 3.03 28.09 -1.26
C PHE A 130 2.44 29.50 -1.24
N ILE A 131 1.11 29.63 -1.29
CA ILE A 131 0.45 30.94 -1.10
C ILE A 131 0.79 31.50 0.29
N PHE A 132 0.72 30.68 1.34
CA PHE A 132 1.06 31.12 2.70
C PHE A 132 2.52 31.52 2.84
N ILE A 133 3.46 30.73 2.30
CA ILE A 133 4.89 31.09 2.29
C ILE A 133 5.11 32.38 1.50
N GLY A 134 4.48 32.53 0.33
CA GLY A 134 4.58 33.72 -0.48
C GLY A 134 4.15 34.97 0.28
N ILE A 135 2.98 34.92 0.93
CA ILE A 135 2.48 36.01 1.78
C ILE A 135 3.45 36.29 2.94
N ALA A 136 3.93 35.26 3.65
CA ALA A 136 4.88 35.41 4.75
C ALA A 136 6.21 36.03 4.31
N SER A 137 6.71 35.66 3.13
CA SER A 137 7.97 36.21 2.60
C SER A 137 7.88 37.70 2.24
N VAL A 138 6.70 38.18 1.87
CA VAL A 138 6.45 39.60 1.56
C VAL A 138 6.24 40.41 2.84
N THR A 139 5.65 39.81 3.89
CA THR A 139 5.33 40.53 5.14
C THR A 139 6.48 40.55 6.13
N MET A 140 7.46 39.65 6.03
CA MET A 140 8.64 39.70 6.89
C MET A 140 9.54 40.86 6.46
N PRO A 141 9.76 41.87 7.33
CA PRO A 141 10.70 42.94 7.02
C PRO A 141 12.07 42.31 6.85
N THR A 142 12.60 42.34 5.63
CA THR A 142 13.99 41.99 5.38
C THR A 142 14.81 42.96 6.22
N SER A 143 15.38 42.47 7.31
CA SER A 143 16.29 43.22 8.18
C SER A 143 17.63 43.38 7.47
N SER A 144 17.59 44.04 6.30
CA SER A 144 18.75 44.55 5.58
C SER A 144 19.28 45.78 6.31
N SER A 145 19.74 45.59 7.55
CA SER A 145 20.74 46.48 8.12
C SER A 145 22.05 46.19 7.39
N GLN A 146 22.16 46.79 6.21
CA GLN A 146 23.32 46.82 5.34
C GLN A 146 24.45 47.56 6.09
N LYS A 147 25.11 46.87 7.02
CA LYS A 147 26.31 47.38 7.68
C LYS A 147 27.46 47.14 6.72
N SER A 148 27.85 48.20 6.01
CA SER A 148 29.00 48.26 5.10
C SER A 148 30.22 47.61 5.75
N ARG A 149 30.47 46.33 5.45
CA ARG A 149 31.63 45.58 5.97
C ARG A 149 32.70 45.58 4.89
N SER A 150 33.78 46.28 5.18
CA SER A 150 35.04 46.19 4.44
C SER A 150 35.51 44.74 4.42
N TYR A 151 35.63 44.17 3.23
CA TYR A 151 36.01 42.77 3.00
C TYR A 151 37.47 42.52 3.39
N THR A 152 37.69 41.70 4.42
CA THR A 152 38.94 40.96 4.61
C THR A 152 38.77 39.54 4.05
N SER A 153 39.75 39.09 3.27
CA SER A 153 39.71 37.95 2.35
C SER A 153 39.76 36.55 2.97
N THR A 154 39.25 36.35 4.20
CA THR A 154 39.45 35.10 4.96
C THR A 154 38.14 34.32 5.27
N GLU A 155 36.96 34.80 4.85
CA GLU A 155 35.67 34.15 5.17
C GLU A 155 35.16 33.10 4.15
N SER A 156 35.96 32.72 3.15
CA SER A 156 35.51 31.83 2.06
C SER A 156 35.20 30.38 2.49
N SER A 157 35.77 29.89 3.60
CA SER A 157 35.59 28.49 4.03
C SER A 157 34.37 28.24 4.94
N LEU A 158 33.86 29.24 5.67
CA LEU A 158 32.66 29.05 6.52
C LEU A 158 31.34 29.14 5.74
N SER A 159 31.30 29.87 4.61
CA SER A 159 30.07 29.99 3.79
C SER A 159 29.68 28.70 3.07
N SER A 160 30.60 27.76 2.90
CA SER A 160 30.32 26.48 2.23
C SER A 160 29.42 25.55 3.07
N ASN A 161 29.44 25.67 4.40
CA ASN A 161 28.74 24.74 5.28
C ASN A 161 27.26 25.12 5.49
N SER A 162 26.90 26.41 5.46
CA SER A 162 25.49 26.85 5.61
C SER A 162 24.63 26.37 4.44
N ASN A 163 25.17 26.41 3.22
CA ASN A 163 24.47 25.97 2.01
C ASN A 163 24.13 24.47 2.05
N PHE A 164 24.97 23.66 2.69
CA PHE A 164 24.73 22.22 2.83
C PHE A 164 23.56 21.91 3.77
N PHE A 165 23.51 22.55 4.95
CA PHE A 165 22.41 22.34 5.89
C PHE A 165 21.08 22.90 5.37
N GLU A 166 21.10 24.06 4.71
CA GLU A 166 19.90 24.62 4.06
C GLU A 166 19.38 23.67 2.97
N TRP A 167 20.28 23.10 2.17
CA TRP A 167 19.92 22.11 1.17
C TRP A 167 19.31 20.84 1.80
N ILE A 168 19.93 20.27 2.84
CA ILE A 168 19.37 19.09 3.54
C ILE A 168 17.99 19.41 4.11
N PHE A 169 17.86 20.55 4.81
CA PHE A 169 16.61 20.93 5.46
C PHE A 169 15.49 21.14 4.44
N SER A 170 15.79 21.82 3.32
CA SER A 170 14.84 22.02 2.22
C SER A 170 14.36 20.70 1.64
N ASN A 171 15.29 19.77 1.33
CA ASN A 171 14.92 18.45 0.81
C ASN A 171 14.13 17.62 1.82
N LEU A 172 14.52 17.62 3.09
CA LEU A 172 13.80 16.89 4.15
C LEU A 172 12.37 17.44 4.30
N LEU A 173 12.22 18.77 4.31
CA LEU A 173 10.91 19.41 4.36
C LEU A 173 10.06 19.03 3.15
N THR A 174 10.63 19.05 1.94
CA THR A 174 9.93 18.58 0.74
C THR A 174 9.50 17.12 0.86
N ILE A 175 10.37 16.22 1.33
CA ILE A 175 10.05 14.80 1.51
C ILE A 175 8.90 14.61 2.51
N ILE A 176 8.98 15.29 3.66
CA ILE A 176 7.92 15.25 4.68
C ILE A 176 6.62 15.74 4.06
N MET A 177 6.65 16.87 3.36
CA MET A 177 5.46 17.45 2.74
C MET A 177 4.85 16.51 1.70
N VAL A 178 5.67 15.96 0.79
CA VAL A 178 5.28 14.99 -0.26
C VAL A 178 4.68 13.71 0.32
N SER A 179 5.19 13.24 1.46
CA SER A 179 4.77 11.97 2.04
C SER A 179 3.59 12.07 3.00
N THR A 180 3.40 13.22 3.65
CA THR A 180 2.42 13.39 4.72
C THR A 180 0.98 13.26 4.24
N ILE A 181 0.62 13.88 3.11
CA ILE A 181 -0.75 13.81 2.59
C ILE A 181 -1.14 12.38 2.15
N PRO A 182 -0.33 11.67 1.33
CA PRO A 182 -0.55 10.24 1.05
C PRO A 182 -0.66 9.39 2.31
N PHE A 183 0.22 9.61 3.28
CA PHE A 183 0.23 8.88 4.53
C PHE A 183 -1.10 9.04 5.27
N LEU A 184 -1.51 10.28 5.54
CA LEU A 184 -2.72 10.58 6.28
C LEU A 184 -3.96 10.08 5.54
N TYR A 185 -4.01 10.26 4.21
CA TYR A 185 -5.10 9.74 3.39
C TYR A 185 -5.28 8.24 3.56
N HIS A 186 -4.21 7.46 3.41
CA HIS A 186 -4.28 6.00 3.55
C HIS A 186 -4.61 5.57 4.98
N VAL A 187 -3.95 6.15 5.99
CA VAL A 187 -4.19 5.77 7.39
C VAL A 187 -5.63 6.03 7.80
N ILE A 188 -6.14 7.24 7.54
CA ILE A 188 -7.49 7.65 7.97
C ILE A 188 -8.55 6.79 7.27
N THR A 189 -8.47 6.66 5.94
CA THR A 189 -9.50 5.95 5.17
C THR A 189 -9.51 4.45 5.46
N VAL A 190 -8.34 3.83 5.57
CA VAL A 190 -8.21 2.40 5.90
C VAL A 190 -8.61 2.16 7.35
N PHE A 191 -8.22 3.00 8.31
CA PHE A 191 -8.64 2.85 9.70
C PHE A 191 -10.16 2.96 9.87
N MET A 192 -10.78 3.98 9.26
CA MET A 192 -12.22 4.24 9.45
C MET A 192 -13.13 3.25 8.73
N GLY A 193 -12.73 2.73 7.57
CA GLY A 193 -13.60 1.90 6.74
C GLY A 193 -13.03 0.53 6.36
N GLY A 194 -11.76 0.26 6.65
CA GLY A 194 -11.02 -0.82 6.00
C GLY A 194 -10.79 -0.57 4.51
N GLN A 195 -11.07 0.63 3.98
CA GLN A 195 -11.04 0.87 2.54
C GLN A 195 -10.80 2.35 2.21
N THR A 196 -9.86 2.57 1.30
CA THR A 196 -9.63 3.85 0.60
C THR A 196 -10.78 4.15 -0.38
N ILE A 197 -10.77 5.31 -1.03
CA ILE A 197 -11.82 5.67 -1.98
C ILE A 197 -11.72 4.81 -3.25
N GLY A 198 -10.51 4.60 -3.77
CA GLY A 198 -10.27 3.70 -4.89
C GLY A 198 -10.65 2.27 -4.57
N HIS A 199 -10.39 1.80 -3.34
CA HIS A 199 -10.85 0.49 -2.88
C HIS A 199 -12.38 0.38 -2.82
N ARG A 200 -13.07 1.42 -2.33
CA ARG A 200 -14.55 1.47 -2.33
C ARG A 200 -15.13 1.34 -3.73
N ILE A 201 -14.56 2.07 -4.70
CA ILE A 201 -15.01 2.05 -6.09
C ILE A 201 -14.83 0.65 -6.71
N ASN A 202 -13.76 -0.06 -6.34
CA ASN A 202 -13.48 -1.41 -6.83
C ASN A 202 -14.08 -2.52 -5.94
N HIS A 203 -14.93 -2.18 -4.97
CA HIS A 203 -15.55 -3.13 -4.04
C HIS A 203 -14.53 -4.05 -3.34
N ILE A 204 -13.39 -3.52 -2.94
CA ILE A 204 -12.37 -4.25 -2.17
C ILE A 204 -12.20 -3.64 -0.78
N LYS A 205 -11.88 -4.48 0.19
CA LYS A 205 -11.71 -4.10 1.60
C LYS A 205 -10.47 -4.75 2.18
N VAL A 206 -9.81 -4.02 3.07
CA VAL A 206 -8.70 -4.48 3.90
C VAL A 206 -9.27 -4.98 5.23
N ILE A 207 -8.94 -6.21 5.58
CA ILE A 207 -9.28 -6.84 6.86
C ILE A 207 -8.03 -7.30 7.58
N HIS A 208 -8.10 -7.43 8.90
CA HIS A 208 -7.05 -8.11 9.65
C HIS A 208 -7.09 -9.61 9.34
N GLY A 209 -5.94 -10.28 9.46
CA GLY A 209 -5.85 -11.75 9.39
C GLY A 209 -6.64 -12.52 10.46
N GLY A 210 -7.29 -11.85 11.40
CA GLY A 210 -8.27 -12.44 12.31
C GLY A 210 -9.72 -12.21 11.87
N GLY A 211 -9.97 -11.75 10.64
CA GLY A 211 -11.32 -11.39 10.15
C GLY A 211 -11.86 -10.06 10.72
N THR A 212 -11.20 -9.50 11.72
CA THR A 212 -11.60 -8.26 12.40
C THR A 212 -11.30 -7.01 11.58
N PRO A 213 -11.98 -5.88 11.88
CA PRO A 213 -11.60 -4.58 11.33
C PRO A 213 -10.15 -4.24 11.64
N ILE A 214 -9.50 -3.52 10.72
CA ILE A 214 -8.11 -3.11 10.88
C ILE A 214 -7.95 -2.13 12.06
N THR A 215 -6.94 -2.33 12.88
CA THR A 215 -6.59 -1.40 13.96
C THR A 215 -5.84 -0.18 13.42
N LEU A 216 -5.81 0.92 14.20
CA LEU A 216 -5.02 2.10 13.83
C LEU A 216 -3.52 1.75 13.67
N GLY A 217 -2.98 0.93 14.57
CA GLY A 217 -1.58 0.49 14.51
C GLY A 217 -1.27 -0.28 13.23
N SER A 218 -2.14 -1.23 12.85
CA SER A 218 -1.99 -1.97 11.59
C SER A 218 -2.13 -1.07 10.37
N ALA A 219 -3.05 -0.09 10.39
CA ALA A 219 -3.21 0.88 9.30
C ALA A 219 -1.98 1.79 9.14
N VAL A 220 -1.41 2.28 10.25
CA VAL A 220 -0.17 3.07 10.27
C VAL A 220 1.00 2.25 9.75
N LEU A 221 1.19 1.03 10.26
CA LEU A 221 2.28 0.16 9.84
C LEU A 221 2.20 -0.16 8.34
N ARG A 222 0.99 -0.46 7.86
CA ARG A 222 0.71 -0.68 6.43
C ARG A 222 1.09 0.53 5.59
N ALA A 223 0.70 1.73 6.01
CA ALA A 223 1.01 2.97 5.29
C ALA A 223 2.51 3.30 5.32
N LEU A 224 3.18 3.12 6.46
CA LEU A 224 4.63 3.32 6.59
C LEU A 224 5.42 2.40 5.66
N TRP A 225 5.06 1.12 5.59
CA TRP A 225 5.71 0.19 4.66
C TRP A 225 5.46 0.56 3.20
N GLY A 226 4.26 1.04 2.86
CA GLY A 226 3.96 1.58 1.53
C GLY A 226 4.84 2.76 1.17
N ILE A 227 5.02 3.70 2.10
CA ILE A 227 5.88 4.88 1.91
C ILE A 227 7.34 4.48 1.84
N LEU A 228 7.84 3.64 2.76
CA LEU A 228 9.24 3.23 2.77
C LEU A 228 9.61 2.51 1.48
N TYR A 229 8.71 1.69 0.96
CA TYR A 229 8.89 1.04 -0.33
C TYR A 229 8.96 2.07 -1.47
N SER A 230 8.00 3.00 -1.52
CA SER A 230 7.95 4.05 -2.54
C SER A 230 9.15 5.00 -2.46
N PHE A 231 9.60 5.31 -1.25
CA PHE A 231 10.73 6.19 -0.97
C PHE A 231 12.05 5.53 -1.33
N GLY A 232 12.27 4.29 -0.89
CA GLY A 232 13.48 3.53 -1.25
C GLY A 232 13.60 3.40 -2.77
N LEU A 233 12.46 3.19 -3.44
CA LEU A 233 12.41 3.12 -4.88
C LEU A 233 12.70 4.47 -5.56
N GLY A 234 12.13 5.55 -5.04
CA GLY A 234 12.40 6.90 -5.52
C GLY A 234 13.84 7.33 -5.31
N LEU A 235 14.45 6.95 -4.20
CA LEU A 235 15.86 7.22 -3.91
C LEU A 235 16.78 6.47 -4.87
N VAL A 236 16.55 5.17 -5.09
CA VAL A 236 17.35 4.37 -6.04
C VAL A 236 17.21 4.94 -7.46
N ALA A 237 15.99 5.25 -7.90
CA ALA A 237 15.77 5.85 -9.20
C ALA A 237 16.44 7.23 -9.31
N GLY A 238 16.34 8.07 -8.27
CA GLY A 238 16.99 9.36 -8.20
C GLY A 238 18.52 9.25 -8.29
N ILE A 239 19.14 8.35 -7.54
CA ILE A 239 20.60 8.10 -7.60
C ILE A 239 20.99 7.60 -8.99
N ALA A 240 20.28 6.60 -9.52
CA ALA A 240 20.57 6.04 -10.82
C ALA A 240 20.54 7.12 -11.90
N VAL A 241 19.54 8.00 -11.90
CA VAL A 241 19.48 9.06 -12.90
C VAL A 241 20.55 10.13 -12.66
N ASN A 242 20.82 10.55 -11.43
CA ASN A 242 21.90 11.50 -11.16
C ASN A 242 23.30 10.96 -11.54
N LEU A 243 23.52 9.64 -11.50
CA LEU A 243 24.77 9.01 -11.93
C LEU A 243 24.83 8.74 -13.44
N VAL A 244 23.73 8.30 -14.04
CA VAL A 244 23.67 7.88 -15.45
C VAL A 244 23.49 9.07 -16.38
N LEU A 245 22.72 10.09 -15.98
CA LEU A 245 22.41 11.23 -16.83
C LEU A 245 23.66 12.02 -17.27
N PRO A 246 24.64 12.33 -16.39
CA PRO A 246 25.88 12.98 -16.83
C PRO A 246 26.71 12.12 -17.78
N LEU A 247 26.55 10.79 -17.76
CA LEU A 247 27.25 9.88 -18.66
C LEU A 247 26.56 9.76 -20.03
N LEU A 248 25.26 10.05 -20.11
CA LEU A 248 24.46 9.95 -21.34
C LEU A 248 24.38 11.28 -22.10
N ILE A 249 24.53 12.42 -21.41
CA ILE A 249 24.50 13.73 -22.05
C ILE A 249 25.93 14.11 -22.45
N ASP A 250 26.19 14.10 -23.77
CA ASP A 250 27.45 14.55 -24.35
C ASP A 250 27.71 16.02 -23.98
N ASP A 251 28.86 16.28 -23.34
CA ASP A 251 29.31 17.62 -22.90
C ASP A 251 29.30 18.65 -24.04
N ASN A 252 29.35 18.19 -25.30
CA ASN A 252 29.31 19.03 -26.48
C ASN A 252 27.93 19.69 -26.72
N ILE A 253 26.83 19.10 -26.25
CA ILE A 253 25.47 19.67 -26.41
C ILE A 253 25.23 20.79 -25.39
N LEU A 254 25.82 20.70 -24.19
CA LEU A 254 25.65 21.71 -23.12
C LEU A 254 26.46 22.99 -23.35
N ASN A 255 27.51 22.94 -24.16
CA ASN A 255 28.41 24.08 -24.36
C ASN A 255 28.00 25.02 -25.52
N GLN A 256 26.99 24.67 -26.32
CA GLN A 256 26.69 25.41 -27.55
C GLN A 256 25.49 26.39 -27.51
N SER A 257 24.81 26.58 -26.37
CA SER A 257 23.68 27.54 -26.30
C SER A 257 23.76 28.51 -25.13
N ASN A 258 23.46 29.79 -25.42
CA ASN A 258 23.15 30.85 -24.44
C ASN A 258 21.92 30.54 -23.57
N SER A 259 21.35 29.35 -23.68
CA SER A 259 20.26 28.85 -22.84
C SER A 259 20.71 27.71 -21.94
N ARG A 260 21.91 27.79 -21.34
CA ARG A 260 22.37 26.86 -20.28
C ARG A 260 21.27 26.58 -19.25
N ILE A 261 20.49 27.60 -18.89
CA ILE A 261 19.35 27.49 -17.99
C ILE A 261 18.23 26.61 -18.58
N ALA A 262 17.86 26.80 -19.86
CA ALA A 262 16.82 25.99 -20.50
C ALA A 262 17.28 24.53 -20.72
N GLY A 263 18.56 24.33 -21.08
CA GLY A 263 19.14 22.98 -21.22
C GLY A 263 19.17 22.23 -19.89
N GLN A 264 19.57 22.91 -18.80
CA GLN A 264 19.52 22.34 -17.45
C GLN A 264 18.09 22.05 -17.00
N PHE A 265 17.14 22.94 -17.32
CA PHE A 265 15.73 22.74 -16.99
C PHE A 265 15.10 21.56 -17.74
N ILE A 266 15.34 21.44 -19.05
CA ILE A 266 14.84 20.32 -19.87
C ILE A 266 15.48 19.00 -19.41
N SER A 267 16.78 19.00 -19.15
CA SER A 267 17.50 17.84 -18.61
C SER A 267 16.94 17.41 -17.25
N ALA A 268 16.65 18.37 -16.36
CA ALA A 268 16.03 18.11 -15.06
C ALA A 268 14.60 17.56 -15.20
N LEU A 269 13.77 18.09 -16.10
CA LEU A 269 12.43 17.56 -16.35
C LEU A 269 12.47 16.14 -16.92
N PHE A 270 13.35 15.88 -17.88
CA PHE A 270 13.53 14.56 -18.47
C PHE A 270 14.02 13.54 -17.44
N THR A 271 14.93 13.98 -16.57
CA THR A 271 15.39 13.22 -15.39
C THR A 271 14.26 12.85 -14.47
N ILE A 272 13.46 13.84 -14.04
CA ILE A 272 12.30 13.61 -13.17
C ILE A 272 11.34 12.61 -13.84
N MET A 273 11.09 12.76 -15.14
CA MET A 273 10.22 11.85 -15.88
C MET A 273 10.76 10.40 -15.91
N ILE A 274 12.05 10.20 -16.17
CA ILE A 274 12.68 8.87 -16.17
C ILE A 274 12.67 8.26 -14.77
N VAL A 275 13.00 9.05 -13.73
CA VAL A 275 12.94 8.62 -12.33
C VAL A 275 11.53 8.13 -11.99
N VAL A 276 10.52 8.94 -12.29
CA VAL A 276 9.11 8.59 -12.07
C VAL A 276 8.76 7.31 -12.81
N LEU A 277 9.12 7.20 -14.09
CA LEU A 277 8.84 6.00 -14.88
C LEU A 277 9.52 4.74 -14.32
N ALA A 278 10.78 4.83 -13.90
CA ALA A 278 11.52 3.72 -13.30
C ALA A 278 10.90 3.25 -11.98
N ILE A 279 10.47 4.20 -11.13
CA ILE A 279 9.71 3.90 -9.90
C ILE A 279 8.42 3.16 -10.24
N TYR A 280 7.68 3.63 -11.25
CA TYR A 280 6.45 2.95 -11.68
C TYR A 280 6.72 1.52 -12.18
N ILE A 281 7.77 1.32 -12.98
CA ILE A 281 8.13 0.00 -13.53
C ILE A 281 8.53 -0.97 -12.42
N ILE A 282 9.41 -0.56 -11.51
CA ILE A 282 9.87 -1.47 -10.44
C ILE A 282 8.75 -1.73 -9.44
N GLY A 283 7.93 -0.72 -9.12
CA GLY A 283 6.73 -0.91 -8.31
C GLY A 283 5.78 -1.91 -8.97
N TYR A 284 5.60 -1.83 -10.29
CA TYR A 284 4.82 -2.79 -11.06
C TYR A 284 5.41 -4.20 -11.00
N ILE A 285 6.73 -4.35 -11.16
CA ILE A 285 7.41 -5.64 -11.05
C ILE A 285 7.23 -6.25 -9.65
N ALA A 286 7.32 -5.46 -8.58
CA ALA A 286 7.11 -5.98 -7.23
C ALA A 286 5.66 -6.37 -6.97
N VAL A 287 4.69 -5.63 -7.50
CA VAL A 287 3.28 -6.02 -7.49
C VAL A 287 3.09 -7.34 -8.25
N LEU A 288 3.68 -7.49 -9.44
CA LEU A 288 3.63 -8.72 -10.21
C LEU A 288 4.29 -9.89 -9.48
N TYR A 289 5.45 -9.69 -8.88
CA TYR A 289 6.16 -10.73 -8.12
C TYR A 289 5.31 -11.24 -6.96
N VAL A 290 4.77 -10.33 -6.15
CA VAL A 290 3.86 -10.67 -5.06
C VAL A 290 2.68 -11.48 -5.60
N MET A 291 2.08 -11.05 -6.71
CA MET A 291 0.84 -11.66 -7.21
C MET A 291 1.03 -13.00 -7.89
N LEU A 292 2.17 -13.21 -8.55
CA LEU A 292 2.47 -14.44 -9.28
C LEU A 292 3.08 -15.51 -8.37
N VAL A 293 3.83 -15.12 -7.34
CA VAL A 293 4.58 -16.06 -6.50
C VAL A 293 3.89 -16.31 -5.16
N ASP A 294 3.19 -15.32 -4.59
CA ASP A 294 2.57 -15.46 -3.29
C ASP A 294 1.17 -16.09 -3.38
N LYS A 295 1.02 -17.28 -2.81
CA LYS A 295 -0.28 -17.97 -2.72
C LYS A 295 -1.34 -17.15 -1.98
N GLY A 296 -0.90 -16.33 -1.02
CA GLY A 296 -1.78 -15.41 -0.28
C GLY A 296 -2.16 -14.15 -1.07
N LYS A 297 -1.51 -13.90 -2.22
CA LYS A 297 -1.61 -12.65 -2.98
C LYS A 297 -1.48 -11.42 -2.07
N GLN A 298 -0.56 -11.46 -1.09
CA GLN A 298 -0.40 -10.40 -0.09
C GLN A 298 0.82 -9.54 -0.40
N GLY A 299 0.61 -8.22 -0.52
CA GLY A 299 1.71 -7.25 -0.58
C GLY A 299 2.65 -7.40 0.62
N MET A 300 3.93 -7.02 0.44
CA MET A 300 4.86 -7.00 1.57
C MET A 300 4.33 -6.15 2.74
N HIS A 301 3.70 -5.00 2.42
CA HIS A 301 3.03 -4.16 3.42
C HIS A 301 1.81 -4.84 4.06
N ASP A 302 1.09 -5.71 3.33
CA ASP A 302 -0.02 -6.50 3.86
C ASP A 302 0.48 -7.51 4.90
N LYS A 303 1.56 -8.23 4.56
CA LYS A 303 2.20 -9.24 5.42
C LYS A 303 2.70 -8.64 6.72
N MET A 304 3.43 -7.53 6.63
CA MET A 304 3.96 -6.85 7.81
C MET A 304 2.84 -6.33 8.72
N ALA A 305 1.72 -5.90 8.14
CA ALA A 305 0.54 -5.45 8.89
C ALA A 305 -0.41 -6.58 9.30
N SER A 306 -0.14 -7.84 8.92
CA SER A 306 -1.04 -8.98 9.11
C SER A 306 -2.46 -8.71 8.56
N THR A 307 -2.54 -8.14 7.36
CA THR A 307 -3.80 -7.76 6.70
C THR A 307 -4.01 -8.50 5.39
N TYR A 308 -5.27 -8.59 4.96
CA TYR A 308 -5.67 -9.18 3.69
C TYR A 308 -6.54 -8.20 2.92
N VAL A 309 -6.44 -8.21 1.59
CA VAL A 309 -7.34 -7.46 0.71
C VAL A 309 -8.32 -8.44 0.08
N VAL A 310 -9.58 -8.29 0.44
CA VAL A 310 -10.70 -9.15 0.06
C VAL A 310 -11.73 -8.36 -0.74
N GLU A 311 -12.60 -9.04 -1.46
CA GLU A 311 -13.83 -8.44 -2.00
C GLU A 311 -14.75 -8.02 -0.85
N ALA A 312 -15.38 -6.86 -0.97
CA ALA A 312 -16.23 -6.28 0.07
C ALA A 312 -17.56 -7.03 0.24
N ILE A 313 -17.99 -7.80 -0.77
CA ILE A 313 -19.21 -8.59 -0.75
C ILE A 313 -18.82 -10.05 -0.39
N PRO A 314 -19.29 -10.59 0.75
CA PRO A 314 -19.02 -11.98 1.11
C PRO A 314 -19.73 -12.94 0.14
N LEU A 315 -19.10 -14.08 -0.17
CA LEU A 315 -19.63 -15.06 -1.13
C LEU A 315 -20.85 -15.81 -0.57
N SER A 316 -20.89 -16.03 0.74
CA SER A 316 -22.07 -16.48 1.47
C SER A 316 -21.86 -16.23 2.95
N THR A 317 -22.92 -15.84 3.66
CA THR A 317 -23.03 -16.04 5.11
C THR A 317 -23.75 -17.37 5.28
N GLY A 318 -23.01 -18.45 5.51
CA GLY A 318 -23.62 -19.75 5.79
C GLY A 318 -24.21 -19.72 7.20
N ASN A 319 -25.53 -19.90 7.30
CA ASN A 319 -26.19 -20.33 8.54
C ASN A 319 -26.38 -21.84 8.51
#